data_AF-A0A1B8YKG2-F1
#
_entry.id   AF-A0A1B8YKG2-F1
#
_cell.length_a   1.000
_cell.length_b   1.000
_cell.length_c   1.000
_cell.angle_alpha   90.00
_cell.angle_beta   90.00
_cell.angle_gamma   90.00
#
_symmetry.space_group_name_H-M   'P 1'
#
loop_
_entity.id
_entity.type
_entity.pdbx_description
1 polymer ?
#
loop_
_entity_poly.entity_id
_entity_poly.type
_entity_poly.pdbx_seq_one_letter_code
_entity_poly.pdbx_strand_id
1 'polypeptide(L)'
;MIFFFSFPFIVYFVVSAVYLSFAKRYPKHYDTCAKYLFVIAIVSVFLSFPVSFYVDYKLKSDNYLVCPRISWTSPNTYVKDMKLCD
;
A
#
# COMPACT_ATOMS: atom_id res chain seq x y z
N MET A 1 3.93 -6.36 10.37
CA MET A 1 4.39 -5.27 11.25
C MET A 1 4.36 -3.87 10.62
N ILE A 2 4.23 -3.72 9.28
CA ILE A 2 4.09 -2.39 8.66
C ILE A 2 2.73 -1.72 8.94
N PHE A 3 1.64 -2.51 9.01
CA PHE A 3 0.28 -1.99 9.17
C PHE A 3 0.08 -1.15 10.44
N PHE A 4 0.76 -1.50 11.54
CA PHE A 4 0.60 -0.80 12.82
C PHE A 4 1.25 0.59 12.82
N PHE A 5 2.36 0.75 12.11
CA PHE A 5 3.09 2.01 12.03
C PHE A 5 2.43 3.00 11.04
N SER A 6 1.86 2.48 9.95
CA SER A 6 1.15 3.29 8.96
C SER A 6 -0.25 3.73 9.41
N PHE A 7 -0.85 2.99 10.35
CA PHE A 7 -2.20 3.23 10.85
C PHE A 7 -2.44 4.68 11.36
N PRO A 8 -1.61 5.26 12.24
CA PRO A 8 -1.83 6.63 12.73
C PRO A 8 -1.79 7.69 11.62
N PHE A 9 -0.94 7.52 10.60
CA PHE A 9 -0.87 8.44 9.46
C PHE A 9 -2.12 8.37 8.58
N ILE A 10 -2.61 7.17 8.31
CA ILE A 10 -3.82 6.95 7.51
C ILE A 10 -5.04 7.53 8.23
N VAL A 11 -5.17 7.24 9.54
CA VAL A 11 -6.27 7.77 10.36
C VAL A 11 -6.22 9.30 10.42
N TYR A 12 -5.04 9.90 10.60
CA TYR A 12 -4.87 11.35 10.61
C TYR A 12 -5.31 12.01 9.29
N PHE A 13 -4.95 11.43 8.15
CA PHE A 13 -5.37 11.92 6.83
C PHE A 13 -6.88 11.84 6.64
N VAL A 14 -7.49 10.71 7.02
CA VAL A 14 -8.94 10.50 6.90
C VAL A 14 -9.71 11.45 7.82
N VAL A 15 -9.30 11.59 9.08
CA VAL A 15 -9.94 12.51 10.03
C VAL A 15 -9.81 13.97 9.55
N SER A 16 -8.66 14.36 9.02
CA SER A 16 -8.46 15.71 8.47
C SER A 16 -9.35 15.95 7.24
N ALA A 17 -9.45 14.98 6.32
CA ALA A 17 -10.32 15.08 5.15
C ALA A 17 -11.81 15.18 5.55
N VAL A 18 -12.24 14.38 6.53
CA VAL A 18 -13.60 14.39 7.08
C VAL A 18 -13.88 15.73 7.79
N TYR A 19 -12.95 16.20 8.62
CA TYR A 19 -13.06 17.49 9.31
C TYR A 19 -13.20 18.65 8.32
N LEU A 20 -12.39 18.68 7.26
CA LEU A 20 -12.48 19.67 6.18
C LEU A 20 -13.79 19.56 5.38
N SER A 21 -14.38 18.37 5.28
CA SER A 21 -15.65 18.14 4.57
C SER A 21 -16.87 18.55 5.40
N PHE A 22 -16.85 18.31 6.73
CA PHE A 22 -17.92 18.70 7.65
C PHE A 22 -17.85 20.16 8.07
N ALA A 23 -16.65 20.74 8.17
CA ALA A 23 -16.46 22.18 8.25
C ALA A 23 -16.95 22.79 6.94
N LYS A 24 -18.26 23.06 6.84
CA LYS A 24 -19.04 23.65 5.73
C LYS A 24 -18.48 24.94 5.12
N ARG A 25 -17.31 25.40 5.56
CA ARG A 25 -16.46 26.34 4.88
C ARG A 25 -15.80 25.57 3.73
N TYR A 26 -16.48 25.45 2.60
CA TYR A 26 -15.82 25.13 1.34
C TYR A 26 -14.89 26.30 1.02
N PRO A 27 -13.56 26.25 1.28
CA PRO A 27 -12.71 27.17 0.56
C PRO A 27 -12.93 26.87 -0.93
N LYS A 28 -12.91 27.88 -1.78
CA LYS A 28 -13.00 27.74 -3.24
C LYS A 28 -12.01 26.71 -3.83
N HIS A 29 -11.04 26.27 -3.03
CA HIS A 29 -10.01 25.26 -3.29
C HIS A 29 -10.35 23.81 -2.89
N TYR A 30 -11.50 23.52 -2.26
CA TYR A 30 -11.89 22.14 -1.89
C TYR A 30 -11.95 21.21 -3.11
N ASP A 31 -12.55 21.68 -4.21
CA ASP A 31 -12.69 20.91 -5.45
C ASP A 31 -11.32 20.54 -6.04
N THR A 32 -10.37 21.48 -5.94
CA THR A 32 -8.98 21.27 -6.35
C THR A 32 -8.27 20.24 -5.46
N CYS A 33 -8.40 20.35 -4.13
CA CYS A 33 -7.81 19.40 -3.19
C CYS A 33 -8.36 17.97 -3.38
N ALA A 34 -9.68 17.82 -3.51
CA ALA A 34 -10.30 16.52 -3.73
C ALA A 34 -9.82 15.88 -5.04
N LYS A 35 -9.71 16.68 -6.11
CA LYS A 35 -9.18 16.23 -7.40
C LYS A 35 -7.72 15.78 -7.30
N TYR A 36 -6.87 16.51 -6.58
CA TYR A 36 -5.48 16.09 -6.35
C TYR A 36 -5.38 14.80 -5.55
N LEU A 37 -6.16 14.66 -4.47
CA LEU A 37 -6.18 13.43 -3.67
C LEU A 37 -6.66 12.23 -4.47
N PHE A 38 -7.67 12.41 -5.32
CA PHE A 38 -8.16 11.37 -6.22
C PHE A 38 -7.10 10.94 -7.23
N VAL A 39 -6.38 11.91 -7.84
CA VAL A 39 -5.28 11.60 -8.76
C VAL A 39 -4.14 10.86 -8.03
N ILE A 40 -3.76 11.29 -6.83
CA ILE A 40 -2.73 10.61 -6.02
C ILE A 40 -3.15 9.18 -5.68
N ALA A 41 -4.42 8.95 -5.33
CA ALA A 41 -4.95 7.63 -5.05
C ALA A 41 -4.93 6.71 -6.27
N ILE A 42 -5.29 7.24 -7.44
CA ILE A 42 -5.20 6.46 -8.69
C ILE A 42 -3.73 6.12 -8.98
N VAL A 43 -2.84 7.12 -8.96
CA VAL A 43 -1.41 6.93 -9.24
C VAL A 43 -0.78 5.92 -8.27
N SER A 44 -1.13 5.96 -6.98
CA SER A 44 -0.60 5.01 -6.00
C SER A 44 -1.07 3.57 -6.25
N VAL A 45 -2.32 3.36 -6.67
CA VAL A 45 -2.84 2.04 -7.06
C VAL A 45 -2.12 1.54 -8.32
N PHE A 46 -1.97 2.40 -9.33
CA PHE A 46 -1.27 2.06 -10.57
C PHE A 46 0.22 1.76 -10.35
N LEU A 47 0.88 2.44 -9.41
CA LEU A 47 2.28 2.18 -9.05
C LEU A 47 2.44 0.96 -8.14
N SER A 48 1.42 0.60 -7.36
CA SER A 48 1.48 -0.57 -6.46
C SER A 48 1.69 -1.87 -7.24
N PHE A 49 1.04 -2.01 -8.40
CA PHE A 49 1.16 -3.19 -9.26
C PHE A 49 2.59 -3.40 -9.80
N PRO A 50 3.22 -2.45 -10.52
CA PRO A 50 4.58 -2.61 -11.03
C PRO A 50 5.62 -2.69 -9.91
N VAL A 51 5.44 -1.99 -8.79
CA VAL A 51 6.35 -2.11 -7.63
C VAL A 51 6.31 -3.52 -7.06
N SER A 52 5.11 -4.11 -6.91
CA SER A 52 4.99 -5.49 -6.43
C SER A 52 5.65 -6.49 -7.38
N PHE A 53 5.50 -6.29 -8.70
CA PHE A 53 6.13 -7.16 -9.69
C PHE A 53 7.65 -6.99 -9.73
N TYR A 54 8.14 -5.76 -9.63
CA TYR A 54 9.57 -5.45 -9.58
C TYR A 54 10.26 -6.10 -8.37
N VAL A 55 9.63 -6.03 -7.21
CA VAL A 55 10.13 -6.67 -5.99
C VAL A 55 10.20 -8.19 -6.16
N ASP A 56 9.14 -8.83 -6.68
CA ASP A 56 9.13 -10.27 -6.95
C ASP A 56 10.22 -10.68 -7.95
N TYR A 57 10.38 -9.93 -9.04
CA TYR A 57 11.42 -10.17 -10.04
C TYR A 57 12.83 -10.05 -9.43
N LYS A 58 13.08 -9.01 -8.64
CA LYS A 58 14.37 -8.79 -8.00
C LYS A 58 14.70 -9.89 -6.99
N LEU A 59 13.73 -10.32 -6.19
CA LEU A 59 13.87 -11.44 -5.26
C LEU A 59 14.20 -12.76 -6.01
N LYS A 60 13.51 -13.04 -7.12
CA LYS A 60 13.84 -14.21 -7.97
C LYS A 60 15.22 -14.11 -8.60
N SER A 61 15.63 -12.93 -9.05
CA SER A 61 16.97 -12.69 -9.60
C SER A 61 18.08 -12.94 -8.57
N ASP A 62 17.82 -12.66 -7.29
CA ASP A 62 18.73 -12.91 -6.18
C ASP A 62 18.71 -14.37 -5.69
N ASN A 63 18.17 -15.31 -6.49
CA ASN A 63 18.01 -16.74 -6.21
C ASN A 63 17.12 -17.06 -4.98
N TYR A 64 16.17 -16.17 -4.63
CA TYR A 64 15.16 -16.50 -3.63
C TYR A 64 14.03 -17.32 -4.25
N LEU A 65 13.69 -18.41 -3.58
CA LEU A 65 12.59 -19.31 -3.88
C LEU A 65 11.34 -18.87 -3.10
N VAL A 66 10.18 -18.94 -3.73
CA VAL A 66 8.89 -18.61 -3.11
C VAL A 66 8.32 -19.88 -2.47
N CYS A 67 8.06 -19.84 -1.16
CA CYS A 67 7.40 -20.96 -0.48
C CYS A 67 5.96 -21.14 -0.99
N PRO A 68 5.46 -22.37 -1.11
CA PRO A 68 4.06 -22.62 -1.43
C PRO A 68 3.16 -21.99 -0.35
N ARG A 69 2.15 -21.23 -0.76
CA ARG A 69 1.21 -20.62 0.19
C ARG A 69 0.36 -21.71 0.83
N ILE A 70 0.53 -21.89 2.13
CA ILE A 70 -0.31 -22.75 2.99
C ILE A 70 -1.71 -22.19 3.24
N SER A 71 -1.91 -20.86 3.12
CA SER A 71 -3.24 -20.25 3.23
C SER A 71 -3.38 -19.02 2.32
N TRP A 72 -4.61 -18.69 1.95
CA TRP A 72 -4.89 -17.59 1.02
C TRP A 72 -4.58 -16.21 1.62
N THR A 73 -4.59 -16.12 2.95
CA THR A 73 -4.27 -14.92 3.73
C THR A 73 -2.79 -14.78 4.05
N SER A 74 -1.97 -15.80 3.76
CA SER A 74 -0.53 -15.76 4.07
C SER A 74 0.24 -14.88 3.07
N PRO A 75 1.11 -13.97 3.54
CA PRO A 75 2.02 -13.23 2.68
C PRO A 75 3.00 -14.18 1.97
N ASN A 76 3.53 -13.77 0.81
CA ASN A 76 4.58 -14.54 0.13
C ASN A 76 5.87 -14.56 0.97
N THR A 77 6.32 -15.74 1.37
CA THR A 77 7.62 -15.94 2.03
C THR A 77 8.67 -16.27 0.96
N TYR A 78 9.72 -15.45 0.90
CA TYR A 78 10.86 -15.65 0.01
C TYR A 78 12.03 -16.18 0.83
N VAL A 79 12.56 -17.35 0.46
CA VAL A 79 13.65 -18.02 1.17
C VAL A 79 14.74 -18.42 0.19
N LYS A 80 16.00 -18.48 0.63
CA LYS A 80 17.10 -18.98 -0.22
C LYS A 80 17.10 -20.51 -0.32
N ASP A 81 16.66 -21.19 0.74
CA ASP A 81 16.59 -22.64 0.82
C ASP A 81 15.16 -23.10 1.09
N MET A 82 14.63 -24.01 0.25
CA MET A 82 13.28 -24.57 0.41
C MET A 82 13.10 -25.35 1.72
N LYS A 83 14.18 -25.81 2.34
CA LYS A 83 14.15 -26.48 3.66
C LYS A 83 13.75 -25.55 4.80
N LEU A 84 13.72 -24.24 4.56
CA LEU A 84 13.28 -23.22 5.51
C LEU A 84 11.78 -22.88 5.36
N CYS A 85 11.07 -23.53 4.42
CA CYS A 85 9.63 -23.35 4.20
C CYS A 85 8.73 -24.23 5.10
N ASP A 86 9.30 -24.92 6.10
CA ASP A 86 8.57 -25.74 7.09
C ASP A 86 7.96 -24.90 8.22
#